data_AF-A0A117JVV1-F1
#
_entry.id   AF-A0A117JVV1-F1
#
_cell.length_a   1.000
_cell.length_b   1.000
_cell.length_c   1.000
_cell.angle_alpha   90.00
_cell.angle_beta   90.00
_cell.angle_gamma   90.00
#
_symmetry.space_group_name_H-M   'P 1'
#
loop_
_entity.id
_entity.type
_entity.pdbx_description
1 polymer ?
#
loop_
_entity_poly.entity_id
_entity_poly.type
_entity_poly.pdbx_seq_one_letter_code
_entity_poly.pdbx_strand_id
1 'polypeptide(L)' 'MATGHTDGSTAFWHAASRTLISGDAVLSAGGQAWFTPETVDPDAAARSEKRMRALPVEHLLPGHGLPVHSADVWADTR' A
#
# COMPACT_ATOMS: atom_id res chain seq x y z
N MET A 1 -1.40 2.17 10.80
CA MET A 1 -2.74 2.56 10.31
C MET A 1 -2.61 3.19 8.93
N ALA A 2 -3.60 2.97 8.08
CA ALA A 2 -3.62 3.36 6.66
C ALA A 2 -4.72 4.40 6.37
N THR A 3 -4.96 5.27 7.35
CA THR A 3 -5.99 6.32 7.29
C THR A 3 -5.79 7.21 6.08
N GLY A 4 -6.89 7.67 5.47
CA GLY A 4 -6.86 8.63 4.35
C GLY A 4 -7.70 8.17 3.17
N HIS A 5 -7.59 6.90 2.76
CA HIS A 5 -8.54 6.34 1.78
C HIS A 5 -9.97 6.33 2.37
N THR A 6 -10.09 5.84 3.60
CA THR A 6 -11.21 6.10 4.50
C THR A 6 -10.67 6.41 5.90
N ASP A 7 -11.50 6.98 6.77
CA ASP A 7 -11.12 7.27 8.17
C ASP A 7 -10.72 6.01 8.94
N GLY A 8 -11.41 4.89 8.65
CA GLY A 8 -11.17 3.57 9.27
C GLY A 8 -10.15 2.68 8.55
N SER A 9 -9.51 3.18 7.48
CA SER A 9 -8.61 2.36 6.66
C SER A 9 -7.43 1.82 7.47
N THR A 10 -7.26 0.50 7.38
CA THR A 10 -6.27 -0.25 8.15
C THR A 10 -5.46 -1.14 7.22
N ALA A 11 -4.15 -1.21 7.49
CA ALA A 11 -3.22 -2.10 6.80
C ALA A 11 -2.47 -2.94 7.83
N PHE A 12 -2.08 -4.15 7.42
CA PHE A 12 -1.37 -5.13 8.25
C PHE A 12 0.00 -5.41 7.66
N TRP A 13 1.04 -5.26 8.48
CA TRP A 13 2.41 -5.57 8.13
C TRP A 13 2.86 -6.84 8.85
N HIS A 14 3.37 -7.81 8.10
CA HIS A 14 3.98 -9.02 8.62
C HIS A 14 5.47 -9.04 8.28
N ALA A 15 6.30 -8.72 9.28
CA ALA A 15 7.74 -8.50 9.08
C ALA A 15 8.51 -9.74 8.62
N ALA A 16 8.16 -10.92 9.15
CA ALA A 16 8.91 -12.15 8.89
C ALA A 16 8.81 -12.59 7.41
N SER A 17 7.65 -12.41 6.78
CA SER A 17 7.46 -12.70 5.36
C SER A 17 7.50 -11.45 4.47
N ARG A 18 7.84 -10.28 5.03
CA ARG A 18 7.84 -9.00 4.32
C ARG A 18 6.55 -8.72 3.53
N THR A 19 5.41 -9.05 4.13
CA THR A 19 4.09 -8.97 3.49
C THR A 19 3.29 -7.80 4.03
N LEU A 20 2.73 -6.98 3.12
CA LEU A 20 1.81 -5.89 3.45
C LEU A 20 0.43 -6.19 2.86
N ILE A 21 -0.59 -6.22 3.71
CA ILE A 21 -2.00 -6.13 3.30
C ILE A 21 -2.41 -4.67 3.43
N SER A 22 -2.59 -3.96 2.32
CA SER A 22 -2.79 -2.51 2.31
C SER A 22 -4.25 -2.08 2.31
N GLY A 23 -5.17 -2.98 1.95
CA GLY A 23 -6.51 -2.58 1.53
C GLY A 23 -6.43 -1.62 0.34
N ASP A 24 -7.46 -0.78 0.17
CA ASP A 24 -7.55 0.14 -0.97
C ASP A 24 -6.66 1.38 -0.86
N ALA A 25 -5.88 1.54 0.21
CA ALA A 25 -4.84 2.56 0.26
C ALA A 25 -3.76 2.38 -0.82
N VAL A 26 -3.60 1.14 -1.33
CA VAL A 26 -2.75 0.81 -2.47
C VAL A 26 -3.51 -0.15 -3.37
N LEU A 27 -3.54 0.14 -4.66
CA LEU A 27 -4.09 -0.70 -5.72
C LEU A 27 -2.94 -1.28 -6.56
N SER A 28 -3.24 -2.29 -7.38
CA SER A 28 -2.28 -2.75 -8.38
C SER A 28 -2.87 -2.87 -9.78
N ALA A 29 -2.03 -2.58 -10.77
CA ALA A 29 -2.33 -2.77 -12.18
C ALA A 29 -1.04 -3.06 -12.96
N GLY A 30 -1.08 -4.01 -13.89
CA GLY A 30 0.09 -4.35 -14.71
C GLY A 30 1.30 -4.84 -13.91
N GLY A 31 1.08 -5.44 -12.72
CA GLY A 31 2.14 -5.90 -11.83
C GLY A 31 2.82 -4.80 -11.02
N GLN A 32 2.32 -3.55 -11.06
CA GLN A 32 2.87 -2.43 -10.30
C GLN A 32 1.88 -1.94 -9.25
N ALA A 33 2.43 -1.44 -8.13
CA ALA A 33 1.68 -0.84 -7.05
C ALA A 33 1.46 0.67 -7.30
N TRP A 34 0.32 1.18 -6.83
CA TRP A 34 -0.05 2.59 -6.97
C TRP A 34 -0.90 3.03 -5.77
N PHE A 35 -0.57 4.17 -5.16
CA PHE A 35 -1.38 4.80 -4.10
C PHE A 35 -2.56 5.56 -4.71
N THR A 36 -3.77 5.13 -4.39
CA THR A 36 -5.00 5.74 -4.92
C THR A 36 -5.09 7.25 -4.58
N PRO A 37 -5.50 8.10 -5.54
CA PRO A 37 -5.83 9.50 -5.27
C PRO A 37 -7.23 9.65 -4.64
N GLU A 38 -8.07 8.61 -4.71
CA GLU A 38 -9.40 8.60 -4.11
C GLU A 38 -9.31 8.46 -2.59
N THR A 39 -9.34 9.62 -1.91
CA THR A 39 -9.12 9.74 -0.46
C THR A 39 -10.16 10.67 0.17
N VAL A 40 -10.57 10.36 1.40
CA VAL A 40 -11.40 11.24 2.25
C VAL A 40 -10.56 12.28 2.99
N ASP A 41 -9.29 11.99 3.27
CA ASP A 41 -8.31 12.89 3.88
C ASP A 41 -6.94 12.71 3.16
N PRO A 42 -6.59 13.63 2.24
CA PRO A 42 -5.33 13.58 1.49
C PRO A 42 -4.07 13.68 2.36
N ASP A 43 -4.13 14.48 3.44
CA ASP A 43 -2.97 14.65 4.32
C ASP A 43 -2.73 13.38 5.14
N ALA A 44 -3.81 12.72 5.61
CA ALA A 44 -3.71 11.43 6.25
C ALA A 44 -3.21 10.35 5.28
N ALA A 45 -3.69 10.35 4.04
CA ALA A 45 -3.24 9.43 3.00
C ALA A 45 -1.74 9.59 2.73
N ALA A 46 -1.24 10.82 2.56
CA ALA A 46 0.18 11.10 2.36
C ALA A 46 1.05 10.63 3.55
N ARG A 47 0.56 10.80 4.79
CA ARG A 47 1.24 10.25 5.99
C ARG A 47 1.25 8.72 5.99
N SER A 48 0.16 8.08 5.55
CA SER A 48 0.06 6.63 5.43
C SER A 48 1.01 6.10 4.35
N GLU A 49 1.04 6.72 3.18
CA GLU A 49 1.96 6.41 2.10
C GLU A 49 3.41 6.48 2.57
N LYS A 50 3.81 7.58 3.21
CA LYS A 50 5.18 7.74 3.75
C LYS A 50 5.57 6.60 4.69
N ARG A 51 4.64 6.14 5.54
CA ARG A 51 4.89 5.00 6.45
C ARG A 51 5.02 3.68 5.69
N MET A 52 4.18 3.44 4.69
CA MET A 52 4.19 2.21 3.89
C MET A 52 5.45 2.09 3.03
N ARG A 53 5.86 3.18 2.37
CA ARG A 53 7.10 3.21 1.56
C ARG A 53 8.37 2.99 2.38
N ALA A 54 8.33 3.24 3.69
CA ALA A 54 9.44 2.95 4.60
C ALA A 54 9.57 1.46 4.96
N LEU A 55 8.59 0.62 4.61
CA LEU A 55 8.64 -0.82 4.87
C LEU A 55 9.33 -1.56 3.71
N PRO A 56 10.17 -2.56 3.99
CA PRO A 56 10.82 -3.39 2.98
C PRO A 56 9.84 -4.46 2.46
N VAL A 57 8.79 -4.03 1.75
CA VAL A 57 7.71 -4.91 1.29
C VAL A 57 8.15 -5.69 0.06
N GLU A 58 8.08 -7.01 0.15
CA GLU A 58 8.32 -7.92 -0.97
C GLU A 58 7.02 -8.51 -1.53
N HIS A 59 5.99 -8.61 -0.69
CA HIS A 59 4.68 -9.13 -1.07
C HIS A 59 3.60 -8.11 -0.70
N LEU A 60 3.03 -7.44 -1.70
CA LEU A 60 1.92 -6.52 -1.52
C LEU A 60 0.61 -7.23 -1.89
N LEU A 61 -0.34 -7.21 -0.96
CA LEU A 61 -1.70 -7.69 -1.12
C LEU A 61 -2.65 -6.47 -1.09
N PRO A 62 -2.95 -5.88 -2.27
CA PRO A 62 -3.79 -4.69 -2.37
C PRO A 62 -5.28 -5.02 -2.19
N GLY A 63 -6.09 -3.98 -1.98
CA GLY A 63 -7.55 -4.15 -1.90
C GLY A 63 -8.20 -4.45 -3.25
N HIS A 64 -7.67 -3.87 -4.34
CA HIS A 64 -8.02 -4.23 -5.73
C HIS A 64 -6.77 -4.45 -6.59
N GLY A 65 -6.92 -5.32 -7.58
CA GLY A 65 -5.85 -5.79 -8.46
C GLY A 65 -5.30 -7.15 -8.05
N LEU A 66 -4.17 -7.55 -8.63
CA LEU A 66 -3.48 -8.79 -8.29
C LEU A 66 -2.38 -8.54 -7.24
N PRO A 67 -2.02 -9.54 -6.42
CA PRO A 67 -0.82 -9.48 -5.60
C PRO A 67 0.42 -9.07 -6.42
N VAL A 68 1.26 -8.23 -5.82
CA VAL A 68 2.55 -7.81 -6.40
C VAL A 68 3.67 -8.44 -5.59
N HIS A 69 4.63 -9.04 -6.31
CA HIS A 69 5.80 -9.69 -5.74
C HIS A 69 7.06 -9.12 -6.37
N SER A 70 7.98 -8.64 -5.55
CA SER A 70 9.26 -8.06 -5.97
C SER A 70 10.25 -8.08 -4.80
N ALA A 71 11.55 -7.92 -5.06
CA ALA A 71 12.52 -7.62 -4.00
C ALA A 71 12.26 -6.25 -3.34
N ASP A 72 11.66 -5.34 -4.11
CA ASP A 72 11.14 -4.05 -3.65
C ASP A 72 9.91 -3.70 -4.50
N VAL A 73 8.71 -3.77 -3.90
CA VAL A 73 7.46 -3.44 -4.61
C VAL A 73 7.30 -1.95 -4.88
N TRP A 74 8.16 -1.09 -4.30
CA TRP A 74 8.09 0.36 -4.44
C TRP A 74 9.00 0.93 -5.53
N ALA A 75 10.01 0.16 -5.99
CA ALA A 75 10.98 0.61 -6.99
C ALA A 75 10.34 1.01 -8.33
N ASP A 76 9.19 0.41 -8.63
CA ASP A 76 8.49 0.48 -9.90
C ASP A 76 7.10 1.14 -9.78
N THR A 77 6.79 1.77 -8.63
CA THR A 77 5.48 2.40 -8.44
C THR A 77 5.32 3.62 -9.34
N ARG A 78 4.16 3.70 -10.01
CA ARG A 78 3.71 4.87 -10.75
C ARG A 78 2.97 5.86 -9.87
#